data_AF-A0A2N3FG37-F1
#
_entry.id   AF-A0A2N3FG37-F1
#
_cell.length_a   1.000
_cell.length_b   1.000
_cell.length_c   1.000
_cell.angle_alpha   90.00
_cell.angle_beta   90.00
_cell.angle_gamma   90.00
#
_symmetry.space_group_name_H-M   'P 1'
#
loop_
_entity.id
_entity.type
_entity.pdbx_description
1 polymer ?
#
loop_
_entity_poly.entity_id
_entity_poly.type
_entity_poly.pdbx_seq_one_letter_code
_entity_poly.pdbx_strand_id
1 'polypeptide(L)'
;MCILERERHEDLISEVRASGARIRLISDGDVFGAVATAIEGTGIHLYMGAGGAPEGVLAAAAMKCIGGTFMGRFQFRSDEERARALQMSQCDIDGVLTMDCLVNTDEAAFIATGVTDGEMLRGVKYFGQGARTHSIAMDNKAGTVRFIETVYRTGTEKFWVRMD
;
A
#
# COMPACT_ATOMS: atom_id res chain seq x y z
N MET A 1 3.03 13.93 -4.83
CA MET A 1 3.84 12.86 -4.21
C MET A 1 3.27 12.57 -2.83
N CYS A 2 3.21 11.31 -2.41
CA CYS A 2 2.87 10.89 -1.06
C CYS A 2 4.16 10.51 -0.31
N ILE A 3 4.31 10.97 0.95
CA ILE A 3 5.51 10.76 1.76
C ILE A 3 5.09 10.56 3.23
N LEU A 4 5.71 9.63 3.95
CA LEU A 4 5.54 9.52 5.40
C LEU A 4 6.10 10.76 6.11
N GLU A 5 5.34 11.35 7.02
CA GLU A 5 5.78 12.50 7.83
C GLU A 5 6.70 12.03 8.97
N ARG A 6 8.01 12.10 8.73
CA ARG A 6 9.06 11.68 9.67
C ARG A 6 10.28 12.57 9.49
N GLU A 7 11.03 12.80 10.57
CA GLU A 7 12.28 13.58 10.56
C GLU A 7 13.28 13.09 9.48
N ARG A 8 13.41 11.77 9.33
CA ARG A 8 14.26 11.14 8.29
C ARG A 8 13.88 11.46 6.84
N HIS A 9 12.76 12.15 6.59
CA HIS A 9 12.32 12.56 5.26
C HIS A 9 12.35 14.08 5.07
N GLU A 10 12.88 14.87 6.00
CA GLU A 10 12.90 16.34 5.88
C GLU A 10 13.63 16.81 4.63
N ASP A 11 14.80 16.23 4.32
CA ASP A 11 15.56 16.54 3.11
C ASP A 11 14.77 16.20 1.85
N LEU A 12 14.20 14.99 1.79
CA LEU A 12 13.34 14.57 0.67
C LEU A 12 12.14 15.51 0.49
N ILE A 13 11.48 15.91 1.59
CA ILE A 13 10.34 16.82 1.55
C ILE A 13 10.77 18.19 1.02
N SER A 14 11.94 18.68 1.44
CA SER A 14 12.51 19.95 0.96
C SER A 14 12.80 19.91 -0.54
N GLU A 15 13.46 18.86 -1.01
CA GLU A 15 13.78 18.64 -2.44
C GLU A 15 12.51 18.57 -3.29
N VAL A 16 11.50 17.82 -2.83
CA VAL A 16 10.23 17.69 -3.56
C VAL A 16 9.48 19.02 -3.60
N ARG A 17 9.48 19.81 -2.52
CA ARG A 17 8.92 21.17 -2.53
C ARG A 17 9.68 22.09 -3.50
N ALA A 18 11.00 22.04 -3.50
CA ALA A 18 11.84 22.82 -4.40
C ALA A 18 11.59 22.48 -5.87
N SER A 19 11.23 21.22 -6.19
CA SER A 19 10.83 20.80 -7.54
C SER A 19 9.49 21.38 -8.01
N GLY A 20 8.69 21.99 -7.12
CA GLY A 20 7.33 22.49 -7.39
C GLY A 20 6.23 21.42 -7.30
N ALA A 21 6.58 20.17 -6.99
CA ALA A 21 5.61 19.11 -6.79
C ALA A 21 4.82 19.29 -5.47
N ARG A 22 3.52 18.97 -5.51
CA ARG A 22 2.68 18.94 -4.30
C ARG A 22 2.97 17.68 -3.48
N ILE A 23 3.00 17.82 -2.16
CA ILE A 23 3.23 16.72 -1.22
C ILE A 23 1.97 16.45 -0.40
N ARG A 24 1.61 15.18 -0.31
CA ARG A 24 0.67 14.65 0.69
C ARG A 24 1.49 13.95 1.77
N LEU A 25 1.50 14.53 2.96
CA LEU A 25 2.13 13.94 4.12
C LEU A 25 1.14 12.98 4.78
N ILE A 26 1.59 11.76 5.07
CA ILE A 26 0.81 10.76 5.80
C ILE A 26 1.53 10.40 7.10
N SER A 27 0.78 10.26 8.19
CA SER A 27 1.35 9.88 9.48
C SER A 27 1.69 8.39 9.55
N ASP A 28 0.98 7.54 8.82
CA ASP A 28 1.21 6.09 8.72
C ASP A 28 0.60 5.56 7.41
N GLY A 29 0.80 4.29 7.08
CA GLY A 29 0.17 3.61 5.95
C GLY A 29 0.91 3.74 4.64
N ASP A 30 2.21 3.46 4.62
CA ASP A 30 3.03 3.47 3.40
C ASP A 30 2.60 2.44 2.34
N VAL A 31 2.12 1.25 2.74
CA VAL A 31 1.50 0.29 1.81
C VAL A 31 0.36 0.94 1.04
N PHE A 32 -0.55 1.60 1.77
CA PHE A 32 -1.69 2.28 1.17
C PHE A 32 -1.24 3.44 0.27
N GLY A 33 -0.31 4.26 0.74
CA GLY A 33 0.22 5.40 -0.01
C GLY A 33 0.92 4.97 -1.31
N ALA A 34 1.61 3.82 -1.29
CA ALA A 34 2.25 3.24 -2.47
C ALA A 34 1.21 2.68 -3.46
N VAL A 35 0.25 1.88 -3.01
CA VAL A 35 -0.77 1.28 -3.87
C VAL A 35 -1.69 2.33 -4.50
N ALA A 36 -2.01 3.39 -3.76
CA ALA A 36 -2.82 4.50 -4.25
C ALA A 36 -2.22 5.18 -5.50
N THR A 37 -0.90 5.05 -5.74
CA THR A 37 -0.23 5.61 -6.93
C THR A 37 -0.70 4.97 -8.24
N ALA A 38 -1.16 3.73 -8.20
CA ALA A 38 -1.58 2.95 -9.36
C ALA A 38 -3.10 2.94 -9.56
N ILE A 39 -3.84 3.74 -8.79
CA ILE A 39 -5.30 3.80 -8.84
C ILE A 39 -5.73 5.19 -9.26
N GLU A 40 -6.47 5.25 -10.36
CA GLU A 40 -7.00 6.50 -10.88
C GLU A 40 -7.99 7.15 -9.88
N GLY A 41 -7.93 8.47 -9.77
CA GLY A 41 -8.82 9.24 -8.89
C GLY A 41 -8.33 9.43 -7.46
N THR A 42 -7.26 8.75 -7.02
CA THR A 42 -6.68 8.97 -5.67
C THR A 42 -5.97 10.32 -5.53
N GLY A 43 -5.57 10.93 -6.67
CA GLY A 43 -4.75 12.14 -6.71
C GLY A 43 -3.28 11.94 -6.28
N ILE A 44 -2.88 10.70 -6.04
CA ILE A 44 -1.51 10.30 -5.70
C ILE A 44 -0.88 9.67 -6.95
N HIS A 45 0.27 10.18 -7.38
CA HIS A 45 0.94 9.75 -8.62
C HIS A 45 2.30 9.08 -8.36
N LEU A 46 2.87 9.29 -7.17
CA LEU A 46 4.17 8.77 -6.78
C LEU A 46 4.25 8.72 -5.25
N TYR A 47 4.81 7.64 -4.72
CA TYR A 47 5.19 7.49 -3.33
C TYR A 47 6.72 7.41 -3.23
N MET A 48 7.32 8.12 -2.28
CA MET A 48 8.77 8.06 -2.04
C MET A 48 9.07 8.24 -0.55
N GLY A 49 10.02 7.46 -0.04
CA GLY A 49 10.47 7.54 1.35
C GLY A 49 11.01 6.21 1.86
N ALA A 50 11.49 6.23 3.10
CA ALA A 50 11.91 5.08 3.87
C ALA A 50 10.79 4.62 4.83
N GLY A 51 10.33 3.40 4.61
CA GLY A 51 9.30 2.71 5.38
C GLY A 51 9.81 1.43 6.04
N GLY A 52 8.89 0.56 6.41
CA GLY A 52 9.24 -0.79 6.85
C GLY A 52 9.48 -1.71 5.65
N ALA A 53 10.48 -2.60 5.75
CA ALA A 53 10.79 -3.55 4.69
C ALA A 53 9.65 -4.56 4.43
N PRO A 54 8.97 -5.13 5.46
CA PRO A 54 7.80 -5.98 5.23
C PRO A 54 6.67 -5.29 4.48
N GLU A 55 6.39 -4.03 4.81
CA GLU A 55 5.40 -3.18 4.16
C GLU A 55 5.75 -2.92 2.69
N GLY A 56 7.04 -2.72 2.40
CA GLY A 56 7.55 -2.63 1.03
C GLY A 56 7.25 -3.89 0.19
N VAL A 57 7.36 -5.09 0.77
CA VAL A 57 7.01 -6.35 0.07
C VAL A 57 5.50 -6.43 -0.19
N LEU A 58 4.65 -6.01 0.77
CA LEU A 58 3.20 -5.95 0.57
C LEU A 58 2.81 -4.97 -0.54
N ALA A 59 3.44 -3.79 -0.57
CA ALA A 59 3.25 -2.80 -1.63
C ALA A 59 3.71 -3.36 -2.99
N ALA A 60 4.88 -4.01 -3.05
CA ALA A 60 5.36 -4.65 -4.28
C ALA A 60 4.40 -5.72 -4.80
N ALA A 61 3.81 -6.54 -3.92
CA ALA A 61 2.81 -7.55 -4.31
C ALA A 61 1.56 -6.93 -4.93
N ALA A 62 1.04 -5.85 -4.32
CA ALA A 62 -0.07 -5.09 -4.87
C ALA A 62 0.28 -4.44 -6.22
N MET A 63 1.45 -3.80 -6.31
CA MET A 63 1.94 -3.16 -7.53
C MET A 63 2.12 -4.17 -8.66
N LYS A 64 2.60 -5.39 -8.36
CA LYS A 64 2.67 -6.49 -9.32
C LYS A 64 1.28 -6.86 -9.85
N CYS A 65 0.29 -6.99 -8.98
CA CYS A 65 -1.09 -7.34 -9.38
C CYS A 65 -1.77 -6.28 -10.25
N ILE A 66 -1.51 -5.00 -10.02
CA ILE A 66 -2.15 -3.88 -10.74
C ILE A 66 -1.34 -3.40 -11.96
N GLY A 67 -0.15 -3.95 -12.19
CA GLY A 67 0.74 -3.55 -13.29
C GLY A 67 1.52 -2.26 -13.03
N GLY A 68 1.71 -1.89 -11.77
CA GLY A 68 2.52 -0.75 -11.36
C GLY A 68 4.03 -1.05 -11.36
N THR A 69 4.82 -0.14 -10.82
CA THR A 69 6.27 -0.35 -10.59
C THR A 69 6.62 -0.02 -9.15
N PHE A 70 7.48 -0.84 -8.55
CA PHE A 70 8.03 -0.64 -7.22
C PHE A 70 9.53 -0.93 -7.22
N MET A 71 10.29 -0.10 -6.52
CA MET A 71 11.72 -0.30 -6.28
C MET A 71 12.03 0.03 -4.82
N GLY A 72 12.94 -0.73 -4.23
CA GLY A 72 13.39 -0.49 -2.85
C GLY A 72 14.90 -0.64 -2.71
N ARG A 73 15.39 -0.31 -1.53
CA ARG A 73 16.75 -0.60 -1.08
C ARG A 73 16.72 -0.82 0.42
N PHE A 74 17.51 -1.76 0.92
CA PHE A 74 17.65 -1.90 2.37
C PHE A 74 18.37 -0.68 2.98
N GLN A 75 17.85 -0.24 4.11
CA GLN A 75 18.51 0.70 4.99
C GLN A 75 18.74 0.02 6.34
N PHE A 76 19.85 -0.72 6.44
CA PHE A 76 20.19 -1.48 7.64
C PHE A 76 20.47 -0.55 8.82
N ARG A 77 19.95 -0.92 9.99
CA ARG A 77 20.16 -0.18 11.26
C ARG A 77 21.26 -0.80 12.11
N SER A 78 21.65 -2.03 11.80
CA SER A 78 22.71 -2.75 12.49
C SER A 78 23.37 -3.81 11.59
N ASP A 79 24.57 -4.23 11.98
CA ASP A 79 25.28 -5.35 11.33
C ASP A 79 24.52 -6.67 11.49
N GLU A 80 23.73 -6.83 12.55
CA GLU A 80 22.88 -8.00 12.77
C GLU A 80 21.76 -8.09 11.73
N GLU A 81 21.07 -6.98 11.45
CA GLU A 81 20.06 -6.93 10.39
C GLU A 81 20.68 -7.24 9.03
N ARG A 82 21.88 -6.69 8.76
CA ARG A 82 22.61 -6.96 7.52
C ARG A 82 23.03 -8.42 7.40
N ALA A 83 23.56 -9.02 8.47
CA ALA A 83 23.95 -10.42 8.50
C ALA A 83 22.75 -11.35 8.27
N ARG A 84 21.60 -11.04 8.90
CA ARG A 84 20.35 -11.78 8.67
C ARG A 84 19.87 -11.65 7.23
N ALA A 85 19.93 -10.47 6.64
CA ALA A 85 19.56 -10.26 5.24
C ALA A 85 20.49 -11.03 4.28
N LEU A 86 21.80 -11.07 4.54
CA LEU A 86 22.75 -11.90 3.76
C LEU A 86 22.42 -13.39 3.76
N GLN A 87 21.88 -13.90 4.88
CA GLN A 87 21.51 -15.30 5.01
C GLN A 87 20.15 -15.63 4.36
N MET A 88 19.23 -14.67 4.35
CA MET A 88 17.83 -14.90 3.93
C MET A 88 17.53 -14.42 2.51
N SER A 89 18.25 -13.42 2.02
CA SER A 89 17.99 -12.78 0.73
C SER A 89 18.54 -13.61 -0.42
N GLN A 90 17.76 -13.71 -1.49
CA GLN A 90 18.21 -14.21 -2.80
C GLN A 90 18.62 -13.07 -3.75
N CYS A 91 18.51 -11.82 -3.30
CA CYS A 91 18.84 -10.62 -4.05
C CYS A 91 20.10 -9.94 -3.51
N ASP A 92 20.67 -9.08 -4.34
CA ASP A 92 21.72 -8.14 -3.93
C ASP A 92 21.19 -7.18 -2.85
N ILE A 93 21.70 -7.35 -1.63
CA ILE A 93 21.27 -6.57 -0.46
C ILE A 93 21.83 -5.15 -0.44
N ASP A 94 22.87 -4.87 -1.22
CA ASP A 94 23.47 -3.53 -1.36
C ASP A 94 22.94 -2.81 -2.62
N GLY A 95 22.22 -3.54 -3.48
CA GLY A 95 21.65 -3.08 -4.74
C GLY A 95 20.23 -2.50 -4.66
N VAL A 96 19.63 -2.30 -5.83
CA VAL A 96 18.22 -1.93 -5.94
C VAL A 96 17.38 -3.20 -5.99
N LEU A 97 16.42 -3.30 -5.07
CA LEU A 97 15.45 -4.38 -5.00
C LEU A 97 14.32 -4.07 -6.01
N THR A 98 14.26 -4.86 -7.08
CA THR A 98 13.19 -4.79 -8.09
C THR A 98 11.93 -5.52 -7.60
N MET A 99 10.80 -5.34 -8.28
CA MET A 99 9.57 -6.09 -7.95
C MET A 99 9.77 -7.60 -7.99
N ASP A 100 10.49 -8.13 -8.99
CA ASP A 100 10.73 -9.57 -9.12
C ASP A 100 11.72 -10.11 -8.07
N CYS A 101 12.55 -9.23 -7.50
CA CYS A 101 13.32 -9.59 -6.32
C CYS A 101 12.41 -9.73 -5.08
N LEU A 102 11.48 -8.79 -4.88
CA LEU A 102 10.62 -8.75 -3.69
C LEU A 102 9.49 -9.79 -3.74
N VAL A 103 8.95 -10.04 -4.94
CA VAL A 103 7.84 -10.97 -5.22
C VAL A 103 8.20 -11.79 -6.45
N ASN A 104 8.97 -12.86 -6.23
CA ASN A 104 9.59 -13.69 -7.27
C ASN A 104 8.63 -14.65 -8.00
N THR A 105 7.33 -14.43 -7.90
CA THR A 105 6.29 -15.25 -8.53
C THR A 105 5.23 -14.38 -9.18
N ASP A 106 4.65 -14.88 -10.26
CA ASP A 106 3.47 -14.27 -10.87
C ASP A 106 2.17 -14.73 -10.20
N GLU A 107 2.24 -15.75 -9.34
CA GLU A 107 1.13 -16.21 -8.50
C GLU A 107 1.02 -15.32 -7.25
N ALA A 108 0.67 -14.05 -7.48
CA ALA A 108 0.50 -13.04 -6.45
C ALA A 108 -0.96 -12.58 -6.40
N ALA A 109 -1.46 -12.39 -5.17
CA ALA A 109 -2.73 -11.76 -4.89
C ALA A 109 -2.57 -10.77 -3.74
N PHE A 110 -3.34 -9.68 -3.78
CA PHE A 110 -3.37 -8.67 -2.74
C PHE A 110 -4.81 -8.36 -2.35
N ILE A 111 -5.09 -8.36 -1.05
CA ILE A 111 -6.41 -8.05 -0.52
C ILE A 111 -6.24 -7.08 0.65
N ALA A 112 -7.00 -5.98 0.62
CA ALA A 112 -7.03 -5.01 1.70
C ALA A 112 -8.47 -4.53 1.96
N THR A 113 -8.75 -4.15 3.20
CA THR A 113 -10.04 -3.59 3.62
C THR A 113 -9.80 -2.32 4.40
N GLY A 114 -10.55 -1.25 4.09
CA GLY A 114 -10.45 0.01 4.80
C GLY A 114 -10.97 -0.11 6.23
N VAL A 115 -10.11 0.22 7.21
CA VAL A 115 -10.51 0.33 8.62
C VAL A 115 -11.08 1.72 8.89
N THR A 116 -10.31 2.75 8.54
CA THR A 116 -10.71 4.16 8.51
C THR A 116 -10.83 4.66 7.07
N ASP A 117 -11.49 5.79 6.86
CA ASP A 117 -11.60 6.38 5.52
C ASP A 117 -10.23 6.77 4.98
N GLY A 118 -9.95 6.31 3.75
CA GLY A 118 -8.79 6.69 2.96
C GLY A 118 -9.19 7.02 1.52
N GLU A 119 -8.20 7.37 0.72
CA GLU A 119 -8.31 7.81 -0.68
C GLU A 119 -8.75 6.71 -1.66
N MET A 120 -8.51 5.44 -1.32
CA MET A 120 -8.80 4.25 -2.12
C MET A 120 -9.96 3.47 -1.51
N LEU A 121 -9.95 3.27 -0.18
CA LEU A 121 -10.93 2.46 0.54
C LEU A 121 -11.64 3.29 1.60
N ARG A 122 -12.96 3.07 1.71
CA ARG A 122 -13.76 3.66 2.79
C ARG A 122 -13.54 2.83 4.04
N GLY A 123 -13.55 3.50 5.19
CA GLY A 123 -13.50 2.84 6.48
C GLY A 123 -14.78 2.05 6.76
N VAL A 124 -14.73 1.20 7.79
CA VAL A 124 -15.91 0.47 8.23
C VAL A 124 -16.97 1.47 8.71
N LYS A 125 -18.18 1.38 8.15
CA LYS A 125 -19.33 2.19 8.57
C LYS A 125 -20.36 1.30 9.24
N TYR A 126 -20.67 1.60 10.49
CA TYR A 126 -21.77 0.98 11.21
C TYR A 126 -23.06 1.78 11.01
N PHE A 127 -24.18 1.09 10.86
CA PHE A 127 -25.50 1.70 10.77
C PHE A 127 -26.54 0.70 11.28
N GLY A 128 -27.61 1.17 11.93
CA GLY A 128 -28.71 0.31 12.40
C GLY A 128 -28.23 -1.05 12.95
N GLN A 129 -28.65 -2.15 12.30
CA GLN A 129 -28.21 -3.52 12.59
C GLN A 129 -27.25 -4.09 11.53
N GLY A 130 -26.30 -3.28 11.06
CA GLY A 130 -25.35 -3.71 10.04
C GLY A 130 -24.03 -2.94 10.04
N ALA A 131 -23.12 -3.42 9.20
CA ALA A 131 -21.85 -2.80 8.93
C ALA A 131 -21.56 -2.84 7.42
N ARG A 132 -20.88 -1.83 6.90
CA ARG A 132 -20.40 -1.76 5.53
C ARG A 132 -18.89 -1.70 5.52
N THR A 133 -18.26 -2.54 4.71
CA THR A 133 -16.82 -2.51 4.45
C THR A 133 -16.57 -2.20 2.99
N HIS A 134 -15.42 -1.60 2.70
CA HIS A 134 -14.94 -1.39 1.35
C HIS A 134 -13.55 -2.03 1.24
N SER A 135 -13.43 -3.01 0.36
CA SER A 135 -12.24 -3.82 0.15
C SER A 135 -11.77 -3.72 -1.29
N ILE A 136 -10.48 -3.96 -1.50
CA ILE A 136 -9.90 -4.22 -2.81
C ILE A 136 -9.34 -5.64 -2.82
N ALA A 137 -9.58 -6.38 -3.91
CA ALA A 137 -8.97 -7.66 -4.18
C ALA A 137 -8.32 -7.62 -5.55
N MET A 138 -7.03 -7.94 -5.61
CA MET A 138 -6.23 -7.93 -6.82
C MET A 138 -5.60 -9.31 -7.00
N ASP A 139 -5.59 -9.78 -8.23
CA ASP A 139 -4.97 -11.05 -8.61
C ASP A 139 -4.18 -10.85 -9.89
N ASN A 140 -2.86 -11.09 -9.82
CA ASN A 140 -1.95 -10.88 -10.94
C ASN A 140 -2.22 -11.88 -12.07
N LYS A 141 -2.43 -13.15 -11.73
CA LYS A 141 -2.58 -14.23 -12.72
C LYS A 141 -3.90 -14.10 -13.49
N ALA A 142 -4.96 -13.69 -12.82
CA ALA A 142 -6.25 -13.41 -13.43
C ALA A 142 -6.29 -12.02 -14.09
N GLY A 143 -5.35 -11.12 -13.78
CA GLY A 143 -5.32 -9.75 -14.27
C GLY A 143 -6.55 -8.95 -13.82
N THR A 144 -7.04 -9.19 -12.59
CA THR A 144 -8.26 -8.55 -12.10
C THR A 144 -8.01 -7.68 -10.89
N VAL A 145 -8.66 -6.52 -10.88
CA VAL A 145 -8.78 -5.63 -9.71
C VAL A 145 -10.27 -5.48 -9.41
N ARG A 146 -10.68 -5.78 -8.19
CA ARG A 146 -12.06 -5.73 -7.75
C ARG A 146 -12.19 -4.84 -6.53
N PHE A 147 -13.03 -3.81 -6.64
CA PHE A 147 -13.53 -3.09 -5.48
C PHE A 147 -14.80 -3.79 -4.99
N ILE A 148 -14.81 -4.15 -3.72
CA ILE A 148 -15.86 -4.97 -3.10
C ILE A 148 -16.45 -4.17 -1.95
N GLU A 149 -17.69 -3.75 -2.11
CA GLU A 149 -18.47 -3.24 -0.99
C GLU A 149 -19.31 -4.38 -0.41
N THR A 150 -19.09 -4.69 0.86
CA THR A 150 -19.86 -5.72 1.55
C THR A 150 -20.72 -5.09 2.63
N VAL A 151 -22.00 -5.42 2.62
CA VAL A 151 -22.93 -5.06 3.69
C VAL A 151 -23.24 -6.28 4.54
N TYR A 152 -22.81 -6.24 5.80
CA TYR A 152 -23.04 -7.27 6.80
C TYR A 152 -24.30 -6.96 7.61
N ARG A 153 -25.13 -7.98 7.82
CA ARG A 153 -26.24 -7.93 8.77
C ARG A 153 -25.76 -8.47 10.12
N THR A 154 -25.81 -7.66 11.17
CA THR A 154 -25.32 -8.02 12.51
C THR A 154 -26.46 -8.29 13.50
N GLY A 155 -27.72 -8.09 13.12
CA GLY A 155 -28.89 -8.40 13.95
C GLY A 155 -30.08 -9.00 13.19
N THR A 156 -31.21 -9.20 13.89
CA THR A 156 -32.37 -9.97 13.41
C THR A 156 -33.46 -9.14 12.75
N GLU A 157 -33.39 -7.80 12.79
CA GLU A 157 -34.39 -6.92 12.16
C GLU A 157 -34.17 -6.77 10.66
N LYS A 158 -35.25 -6.48 9.91
CA LYS A 158 -35.18 -6.22 8.47
C LYS A 158 -34.46 -4.88 8.24
N PHE A 159 -33.55 -4.84 7.28
CA PHE A 159 -32.89 -3.60 6.87
C PHE A 159 -32.84 -3.52 5.34
N TRP A 160 -32.67 -2.31 4.82
CA TRP A 160 -32.57 -2.03 3.40
C TRP A 160 -31.16 -1.56 3.08
N VAL A 161 -30.55 -2.12 2.03
CA VAL A 161 -29.29 -1.62 1.50
C VAL A 161 -29.62 -0.48 0.54
N ARG A 162 -29.20 0.73 0.88
CA ARG A 162 -29.20 1.86 -0.06
C ARG A 162 -27.86 1.87 -0.80
N MET A 163 -27.94 1.87 -2.13
CA MET A 163 -26.81 2.28 -2.97
C MET A 163 -26.89 3.80 -3.07
N ASP A 164 -25.78 4.47 -2.77
CA ASP A 164 -25.61 5.90 -3.01
C ASP A 164 -24.99 6.11 -4.41
#